data_AF-A0A2V7XU34-F1
#
_entry.id   AF-A0A2V7XU34-F1
#
_cell.length_a   1.000
_cell.length_b   1.000
_cell.length_c   1.000
_cell.angle_alpha   90.00
_cell.angle_beta   90.00
_cell.angle_gamma   90.00
#
_symmetry.space_group_name_H-M   'P 1'
#
loop_
_entity.id
_entity.type
_entity.pdbx_description
1 polymer ?
#
loop_
_entity_poly.entity_id
_entity_poly.type
_entity_poly.pdbx_seq_one_letter_code
_entity_poly.pdbx_strand_id
1 'polypeptide(L)'
;MKLVECVPNISEGRRPEVYEAVAAAAAVPGITLLNIDPGFETNRTVITFVGGPDAVVEGAFQLIRKGYELIDMSKHRGAHPRIGAVDVVPFVPVSEMTMDECAELARRLGRRVGDELSLPVYLYEFAASAPHRRNLADIREGEYEGLAQKIVHMDWKPDFGPAKFNPRCGATVIGARKFLVAYNVNLNTMDKRLATRVAFDVRERGRMKRDAEGQPILDRNGEPLWEPGLLKSVKAVGWAIPEYGRAQVSINLTDLDVTPLHVAFDTCEERARERGLRVTGSEIVGLVPLSVLLDAGRHYLRRMGRPTGVPDSALVQTAIQTLGLSEVKPFDPKERVIEYRLQSMSKLASLSVREFLDELSSDSPAPGGGSVAALAASMAAGLASMVAVLSHTKKGFESKQHALDTIAMRGQELKGQLLAAVDADTAAFDRLLEAMRMPKDDPNRERAIDDATVAATEVPLGVLEACPEVIELCREVARLGLQASLSDAGVGVQMARAAAAGAYQNVCINLANVDKPELLARADAALLKVKELHAIAEEETLVKLRDALSPERSEGSMRAPR
;
A
#
# COMPACT_ATOMS: atom_id res chain seq x y z
N MET A 1 4.00 -15.94 -2.42
CA MET A 1 5.48 -15.96 -2.23
C MET A 1 5.82 -14.97 -1.12
N LYS A 2 6.62 -15.41 -0.15
CA LYS A 2 7.13 -14.58 0.95
C LYS A 2 7.94 -13.40 0.43
N LEU A 3 7.49 -12.19 0.70
CA LEU A 3 8.12 -10.95 0.26
C LEU A 3 8.37 -10.02 1.46
N VAL A 4 9.59 -9.50 1.53
CA VAL A 4 10.04 -8.56 2.57
C VAL A 4 10.63 -7.33 1.89
N GLU A 5 10.31 -6.16 2.40
CA GLU A 5 10.95 -4.89 2.05
C GLU A 5 12.10 -4.64 3.02
N CYS A 6 13.24 -4.20 2.49
CA CYS A 6 14.35 -3.70 3.27
C CYS A 6 14.61 -2.24 2.86
N VAL A 7 14.72 -1.35 3.86
CA VAL A 7 14.82 0.11 3.62
C VAL A 7 16.08 0.72 4.24
N PRO A 8 17.32 0.32 3.84
CA PRO A 8 18.53 0.85 4.44
C PRO A 8 18.66 2.36 4.32
N ASN A 9 19.24 2.98 5.32
CA ASN A 9 19.56 4.40 5.32
C ASN A 9 21.07 4.56 5.42
N ILE A 10 21.65 5.21 4.44
CA ILE A 10 23.09 5.43 4.40
C ILE A 10 23.40 6.91 4.59
N SER A 11 24.51 7.18 5.28
CA SER A 11 25.00 8.52 5.58
C SER A 11 25.80 9.07 4.39
N GLU A 12 25.13 9.21 3.25
CA GLU A 12 25.66 9.82 2.03
C GLU A 12 24.47 10.27 1.18
N GLY A 13 24.44 11.50 0.68
CA GLY A 13 23.40 12.01 -0.20
C GLY A 13 23.88 13.05 -1.22
N ARG A 14 25.21 13.20 -1.37
CA ARG A 14 25.85 14.23 -2.20
C ARG A 14 26.73 13.66 -3.30
N ARG A 15 27.22 12.43 -3.15
CA ARG A 15 28.11 11.72 -4.08
C ARG A 15 27.38 10.56 -4.77
N PRO A 16 26.83 10.77 -5.99
CA PRO A 16 26.11 9.74 -6.73
C PRO A 16 26.89 8.46 -6.90
N GLU A 17 28.17 8.58 -7.25
CA GLU A 17 29.06 7.44 -7.44
C GLU A 17 29.20 6.56 -6.18
N VAL A 18 28.97 7.12 -4.99
CA VAL A 18 29.02 6.39 -3.72
C VAL A 18 27.67 5.75 -3.41
N TYR A 19 26.58 6.53 -3.38
CA TYR A 19 25.28 5.97 -2.99
C TYR A 19 24.72 4.98 -4.02
N GLU A 20 25.01 5.17 -5.31
CA GLU A 20 24.63 4.23 -6.36
C GLU A 20 25.43 2.93 -6.26
N ALA A 21 26.73 3.00 -5.97
CA ALA A 21 27.56 1.81 -5.76
C ALA A 21 27.12 1.01 -4.51
N VAL A 22 26.72 1.69 -3.45
CA VAL A 22 26.19 1.06 -2.23
C VAL A 22 24.82 0.41 -2.51
N ALA A 23 23.94 1.08 -3.25
CA ALA A 23 22.65 0.50 -3.66
C ALA A 23 22.82 -0.70 -4.60
N ALA A 24 23.73 -0.62 -5.58
CA ALA A 24 24.02 -1.71 -6.51
C ALA A 24 24.54 -2.97 -5.80
N ALA A 25 25.23 -2.83 -4.66
CA ALA A 25 25.69 -3.98 -3.87
C ALA A 25 24.52 -4.81 -3.29
N ALA A 26 23.34 -4.22 -3.09
CA ALA A 26 22.15 -4.97 -2.65
C ALA A 26 21.50 -5.81 -3.76
N ALA A 27 21.83 -5.58 -5.03
CA ALA A 27 21.20 -6.22 -6.19
C ALA A 27 21.71 -7.65 -6.43
N VAL A 28 21.54 -8.52 -5.44
CA VAL A 28 21.83 -9.96 -5.54
C VAL A 28 20.65 -10.71 -6.18
N PRO A 29 20.83 -11.96 -6.67
CA PRO A 29 19.73 -12.74 -7.24
C PRO A 29 18.53 -12.84 -6.29
N GLY A 30 17.33 -12.55 -6.79
CA GLY A 30 16.09 -12.54 -6.00
C GLY A 30 15.76 -11.20 -5.33
N ILE A 31 16.55 -10.14 -5.59
CA ILE A 31 16.26 -8.77 -5.16
C ILE A 31 15.79 -7.90 -6.33
N THR A 32 14.73 -7.13 -6.08
CA THR A 32 14.30 -6.02 -6.93
C THR A 32 14.58 -4.71 -6.22
N LEU A 33 15.49 -3.91 -6.76
CA LEU A 33 15.75 -2.55 -6.29
C LEU A 33 14.59 -1.64 -6.70
N LEU A 34 13.88 -1.07 -5.73
CA LEU A 34 12.67 -0.28 -5.97
C LEU A 34 12.94 1.22 -6.03
N ASN A 35 13.83 1.75 -5.19
CA ASN A 35 14.07 3.18 -5.11
C ASN A 35 15.46 3.51 -4.52
N ILE A 36 16.05 4.62 -4.98
CA ILE A 36 17.18 5.31 -4.36
C ILE A 36 16.76 6.78 -4.22
N ASP A 37 16.58 7.26 -2.99
CA ASP A 37 16.13 8.62 -2.69
C ASP A 37 17.21 9.39 -1.91
N PRO A 38 18.12 10.09 -2.61
CA PRO A 38 19.17 10.89 -1.98
C PRO A 38 18.64 12.27 -1.55
N GLY A 39 19.00 12.67 -0.34
CA GLY A 39 18.82 14.03 0.15
C GLY A 39 20.15 14.77 0.33
N PHE A 40 20.36 15.83 -0.43
CA PHE A 40 21.61 16.59 -0.44
C PHE A 40 21.91 17.28 0.91
N GLU A 41 20.91 17.97 1.47
CA GLU A 41 21.02 18.69 2.76
C GLU A 41 21.02 17.75 3.96
N THR A 42 20.16 16.72 3.92
CA THR A 42 20.17 15.66 4.93
C THR A 42 21.45 14.84 4.89
N ASN A 43 22.16 14.87 3.75
CA ASN A 43 23.34 14.06 3.43
C ASN A 43 23.09 12.59 3.78
N ARG A 44 21.93 12.10 3.35
CA ARG A 44 21.41 10.75 3.62
C ARG A 44 20.70 10.25 2.38
N THR A 45 20.87 8.98 2.07
CA THR A 45 20.12 8.29 1.02
C THR A 45 19.29 7.18 1.64
N VAL A 46 18.02 7.13 1.25
CA VAL A 46 17.12 6.02 1.58
C VAL A 46 17.10 5.09 0.38
N ILE A 47 17.49 3.83 0.60
CA ILE A 47 17.50 2.80 -0.44
C ILE A 47 16.36 1.84 -0.11
N THR A 48 15.57 1.46 -1.11
CA THR A 48 14.44 0.55 -0.92
C THR A 48 14.54 -0.60 -1.90
N PHE A 49 14.52 -1.83 -1.40
CA PHE A 49 14.46 -3.03 -2.22
C PHE A 49 13.60 -4.11 -1.58
N VAL A 50 13.11 -5.03 -2.40
CA VAL A 50 12.30 -6.17 -1.95
C VAL A 50 12.88 -7.48 -2.46
N GLY A 51 12.55 -8.57 -1.78
CA GLY A 51 12.88 -9.91 -2.24
C GLY A 51 12.40 -10.97 -1.27
N GLY A 52 12.76 -12.22 -1.56
CA GLY A 52 12.57 -13.33 -0.62
C GLY A 52 13.45 -13.15 0.64
N PRO A 53 13.08 -13.77 1.79
CA PRO A 53 13.76 -13.58 3.08
C PRO A 53 15.29 -13.74 3.05
N ASP A 54 15.80 -14.76 2.36
CA ASP A 54 17.24 -14.99 2.28
C ASP A 54 17.96 -13.98 1.39
N ALA A 55 17.34 -13.64 0.26
CA ALA A 55 17.89 -12.67 -0.69
C ALA A 55 17.97 -11.28 -0.06
N VAL A 56 16.98 -10.86 0.74
CA VAL A 56 17.00 -9.54 1.39
C VAL A 56 18.05 -9.44 2.47
N VAL A 57 18.30 -10.51 3.23
CA VAL A 57 19.39 -10.54 4.22
C VAL A 57 20.75 -10.48 3.52
N GLU A 58 20.93 -11.21 2.42
CA GLU A 58 22.17 -11.15 1.65
C GLU A 58 22.39 -9.77 1.02
N GLY A 59 21.38 -9.21 0.35
CA GLY A 59 21.46 -7.87 -0.23
C GLY A 59 21.75 -6.78 0.80
N ALA A 60 21.09 -6.84 1.97
CA ALA A 60 21.35 -5.91 3.06
C ALA A 60 22.78 -6.04 3.63
N PHE A 61 23.29 -7.26 3.78
CA PHE A 61 24.67 -7.50 4.21
C PHE A 61 25.69 -6.92 3.23
N GLN A 62 25.50 -7.16 1.92
CA GLN A 62 26.36 -6.63 0.87
C GLN A 62 26.35 -5.10 0.83
N LEU A 63 25.18 -4.49 1.01
CA LEU A 63 25.03 -3.04 1.10
C LEU A 63 25.76 -2.47 2.33
N ILE A 64 25.62 -3.09 3.50
CA ILE A 64 26.34 -2.66 4.73
C ILE A 64 27.86 -2.75 4.50
N ARG A 65 28.34 -3.86 3.96
CA ARG A 65 29.76 -4.06 3.63
C ARG A 65 30.25 -2.97 2.66
N LYS A 66 29.48 -2.65 1.63
CA LYS A 66 29.86 -1.61 0.67
C LYS A 66 29.82 -0.21 1.25
N GLY A 67 28.83 0.09 2.08
CA GLY A 67 28.74 1.36 2.82
C GLY A 67 29.93 1.56 3.76
N TYR A 68 30.35 0.50 4.45
CA TYR A 68 31.56 0.48 5.29
C TYR A 68 32.85 0.81 4.51
N GLU A 69 32.97 0.29 3.28
CA GLU A 69 34.13 0.56 2.41
C GLU A 69 34.17 2.02 1.95
N LEU A 70 33.04 2.58 1.51
CA LEU A 70 33.00 3.84 0.76
C LEU A 70 32.68 5.09 1.58
N ILE A 71 32.06 4.94 2.75
CA ILE A 71 31.61 6.06 3.58
C ILE A 71 32.51 6.20 4.81
N ASP A 72 33.10 7.39 4.96
CA ASP A 72 33.94 7.78 6.10
C ASP A 72 33.16 8.76 6.99
N MET A 73 32.61 8.24 8.09
CA MET A 73 31.80 8.99 9.04
C MET A 73 32.57 10.11 9.74
N SER A 74 33.90 10.00 9.84
CA SER A 74 34.72 11.07 10.43
C SER A 74 34.67 12.38 9.64
N LYS A 75 34.29 12.30 8.35
CA LYS A 75 34.13 13.43 7.43
C LYS A 75 32.66 13.77 7.16
N HIS A 76 31.72 12.97 7.67
CA HIS A 76 30.30 13.13 7.40
C HIS A 76 29.66 14.21 8.28
N ARG A 77 28.91 15.10 7.62
CA ARG A 77 28.05 16.12 8.23
C ARG A 77 26.77 16.18 7.41
N GLY A 78 25.61 16.21 8.06
CA GLY A 78 24.30 16.31 7.42
C GLY A 78 23.26 16.84 8.40
N ALA A 79 22.15 17.38 7.90
CA ALA A 79 21.07 17.89 8.75
C ALA A 79 20.26 16.77 9.45
N HIS A 80 20.41 15.51 9.02
CA HIS A 80 19.68 14.38 9.57
C HIS A 80 20.49 13.64 10.64
N PRO A 81 19.90 13.30 11.81
CA PRO A 81 20.57 12.53 12.86
C PRO A 81 21.03 11.16 12.35
N ARG A 82 22.28 10.79 12.66
CA ARG A 82 22.91 9.55 12.20
C ARG A 82 23.96 9.02 13.18
N ILE A 83 24.17 7.71 13.23
CA ILE A 83 25.23 7.09 14.07
C ILE A 83 26.24 6.25 13.28
N GLY A 84 26.03 6.02 11.98
CA GLY A 84 26.96 5.23 11.18
C GLY A 84 26.82 5.39 9.67
N ALA A 85 27.78 4.81 8.95
CA ALA A 85 27.85 4.82 7.48
C ALA A 85 26.59 4.22 6.86
N VAL A 86 26.17 3.08 7.40
CA VAL A 86 24.81 2.55 7.26
C VAL A 86 24.15 2.66 8.62
N ASP A 87 23.20 3.58 8.71
CA ASP A 87 22.68 4.13 9.95
C ASP A 87 21.52 3.28 10.51
N VAL A 88 20.54 2.92 9.67
CA VAL A 88 19.50 1.95 10.03
C VAL A 88 19.13 1.04 8.85
N VAL A 89 18.84 -0.22 9.15
CA VAL A 89 18.42 -1.26 8.20
C VAL A 89 17.15 -1.95 8.73
N PRO A 90 15.96 -1.46 8.38
CA PRO A 90 14.70 -2.06 8.77
C PRO A 90 14.21 -3.10 7.74
N PHE A 91 13.65 -4.19 8.25
CA PHE A 91 12.82 -5.14 7.51
C PHE A 91 11.35 -4.86 7.75
N VAL A 92 10.55 -4.90 6.69
CA VAL A 92 9.10 -4.64 6.72
C VAL A 92 8.38 -5.79 6.01
N PRO A 93 7.39 -6.43 6.64
CA PRO A 93 6.63 -7.51 5.99
C PRO A 93 5.79 -6.95 4.84
N VAL A 94 5.83 -7.60 3.66
CA VAL A 94 5.05 -7.19 2.48
C VAL A 94 3.98 -8.21 2.13
N SER A 95 4.36 -9.48 1.92
CA SER A 95 3.42 -10.55 1.56
C SER A 95 3.83 -11.87 2.18
N GLU A 96 2.86 -12.60 2.75
CA GLU A 96 3.04 -13.90 3.41
C GLU A 96 4.14 -13.90 4.50
N MET A 97 4.43 -12.74 5.07
CA MET A 97 5.48 -12.51 6.07
C MET A 97 4.92 -11.92 7.34
N THR A 98 5.28 -12.49 8.48
CA THR A 98 4.93 -11.98 9.80
C THR A 98 5.98 -11.00 10.32
N MET A 99 5.58 -10.16 11.29
CA MET A 99 6.54 -9.26 11.96
C MET A 99 7.64 -10.02 12.70
N ASP A 100 7.31 -11.16 13.30
CA ASP A 100 8.26 -11.99 14.04
C ASP A 100 9.30 -12.63 13.12
N GLU A 101 8.89 -13.09 11.93
CA GLU A 101 9.83 -13.54 10.90
C GLU A 101 10.78 -12.41 10.46
N CYS A 102 10.26 -11.20 10.22
CA CYS A 102 11.11 -10.05 9.92
C CYS A 102 12.07 -9.70 11.06
N ALA A 103 11.63 -9.81 12.32
CA ALA A 103 12.49 -9.59 13.48
C ALA A 103 13.61 -10.63 13.56
N GLU A 104 13.34 -11.87 13.15
CA GLU A 104 14.37 -12.90 13.05
C GLU A 104 15.37 -12.64 11.93
N LEU A 105 14.93 -12.13 10.78
CA LEU A 105 15.83 -11.66 9.71
C LEU A 105 16.76 -10.55 10.21
N ALA A 106 16.23 -9.60 10.99
CA ALA A 106 17.01 -8.54 11.61
C ALA A 106 18.09 -9.09 12.56
N ARG A 107 17.74 -10.08 13.40
CA ARG A 107 18.71 -10.74 14.30
C ARG A 107 19.78 -11.50 13.52
N ARG A 108 19.38 -12.23 12.48
CA ARG A 108 20.31 -12.98 11.61
C ARG A 108 21.30 -12.05 10.91
N LEU A 109 20.80 -10.96 10.30
CA LEU A 109 21.64 -9.95 9.68
C LEU A 109 22.57 -9.29 10.71
N GLY A 110 22.03 -8.88 11.87
CA GLY A 110 22.80 -8.22 12.92
C GLY A 110 23.95 -9.08 13.44
N ARG A 111 23.70 -10.37 13.69
CA ARG A 111 24.74 -11.33 14.08
C ARG A 111 25.83 -11.41 13.02
N ARG A 112 25.45 -11.61 11.75
CA ARG A 112 26.40 -11.74 10.64
C ARG A 112 27.25 -10.47 10.44
N VAL A 113 26.64 -9.29 10.52
CA VAL A 113 27.35 -8.01 10.45
C VAL A 113 28.33 -7.85 11.63
N GLY A 114 27.90 -8.21 12.83
CA GLY A 114 28.74 -8.18 14.02
C GLY A 114 29.94 -9.12 13.93
N ASP A 115 29.72 -10.34 13.45
CA ASP A 115 30.72 -11.40 13.40
C ASP A 115 31.69 -11.22 12.22
N GLU A 116 31.16 -10.99 11.00
CA GLU A 116 31.98 -10.94 9.78
C GLU A 116 32.59 -9.56 9.52
N LEU A 117 31.91 -8.47 9.87
CA LEU A 117 32.39 -7.09 9.62
C LEU A 117 32.97 -6.43 10.88
N SER A 118 32.87 -7.09 12.05
CA SER A 118 33.32 -6.54 13.34
C SER A 118 32.73 -5.15 13.63
N LEU A 119 31.46 -4.95 13.26
CA LEU A 119 30.74 -3.70 13.45
C LEU A 119 29.81 -3.77 14.67
N PRO A 120 29.72 -2.69 15.49
CA PRO A 120 28.74 -2.63 16.55
C PRO A 120 27.34 -2.49 15.98
N VAL A 121 26.45 -3.44 16.34
CA VAL A 121 25.07 -3.48 15.87
C VAL A 121 24.11 -3.36 17.05
N TYR A 122 23.08 -2.53 16.89
CA TYR A 122 21.95 -2.42 17.81
C TYR A 122 20.66 -2.92 17.16
N LEU A 123 19.87 -3.67 17.90
CA LEU A 123 18.54 -4.08 17.46
C LEU A 123 17.48 -3.10 17.95
N TYR A 124 16.51 -2.78 17.10
CA TYR A 124 15.44 -1.83 17.42
C TYR A 124 14.03 -2.30 17.00
N GLU A 125 13.01 -1.56 17.45
CA GLU A 125 11.59 -1.86 17.22
C GLU A 125 11.23 -3.31 17.60
N PHE A 126 10.62 -4.08 16.70
CA PHE A 126 10.18 -5.45 16.98
C PHE A 126 11.34 -6.44 17.12
N ALA A 127 12.56 -6.04 16.75
CA ALA A 127 13.77 -6.83 16.98
C ALA A 127 14.51 -6.43 18.27
N ALA A 128 14.10 -5.35 18.95
CA ALA A 128 14.82 -4.80 20.10
C ALA A 128 15.03 -5.85 21.20
N SER A 129 16.26 -5.96 21.69
CA SER A 129 16.64 -6.88 22.77
C SER A 129 16.24 -6.37 24.16
N ALA A 130 15.95 -5.07 24.28
CA ALA A 130 15.57 -4.43 25.52
C ALA A 130 14.57 -3.29 25.27
N PRO A 131 13.69 -2.96 26.24
CA PRO A 131 12.64 -1.96 26.06
C PRO A 131 13.16 -0.57 25.65
N HIS A 132 14.28 -0.12 26.21
CA HIS A 132 14.88 1.20 25.93
C HIS A 132 15.53 1.30 24.53
N ARG A 133 15.66 0.19 23.82
CA ARG A 133 16.17 0.15 22.43
C ARG A 133 15.07 0.16 21.39
N ARG A 134 13.81 0.08 21.81
CA ARG A 134 12.69 0.00 20.87
C ARG A 134 12.64 1.21 19.95
N ASN A 135 12.84 2.40 20.50
CA ASN A 135 12.79 3.64 19.74
C ASN A 135 14.18 4.00 19.18
N LEU A 136 14.23 4.15 17.85
CA LEU A 136 15.45 4.53 17.13
C LEU A 136 16.09 5.84 17.63
N ALA A 137 15.28 6.82 18.04
CA ALA A 137 15.79 8.10 18.53
C ALA A 137 16.61 7.94 19.82
N ASP A 138 16.24 6.99 20.67
CA ASP A 138 16.91 6.74 21.94
C ASP A 138 18.26 6.05 21.67
N ILE A 139 18.33 5.13 20.69
CA ILE A 139 19.60 4.56 20.21
C ILE A 139 20.49 5.65 19.58
N ARG A 140 19.90 6.59 18.83
CA ARG A 140 20.63 7.68 18.16
C ARG A 140 20.96 8.89 19.02
N GLU A 141 20.54 8.90 20.29
CA GLU A 141 20.85 10.02 21.17
C GLU A 141 22.36 10.26 21.26
N GLY A 142 22.77 11.51 21.04
CA GLY A 142 24.18 11.91 20.93
C GLY A 142 24.79 11.75 19.53
N GLU A 143 24.06 11.13 18.59
CA GLU A 143 24.50 10.87 17.21
C GLU A 143 25.85 10.14 17.13
N TYR A 144 26.55 10.26 16.00
CA TYR A 144 27.89 9.71 15.79
C TYR A 144 28.90 10.25 16.82
N GLU A 145 28.82 11.53 17.17
CA GLU A 145 29.74 12.20 18.10
C GLU A 145 29.66 11.64 19.53
N GLY A 146 28.48 11.27 20.00
CA GLY A 146 28.26 10.70 21.34
C GLY A 146 28.48 9.19 21.44
N LEU A 147 28.57 8.49 20.30
CA LEU A 147 28.63 7.04 20.25
C LEU A 147 29.84 6.45 20.99
N ALA A 148 30.99 7.12 20.96
CA ALA A 148 32.21 6.66 21.62
C ALA A 148 32.07 6.52 23.14
N GLN A 149 31.28 7.40 23.77
CA GLN A 149 30.99 7.35 25.21
C GLN A 149 29.83 6.38 25.50
N LYS A 150 28.85 6.33 24.60
CA LYS A 150 27.66 5.50 24.78
C LYS A 150 27.96 4.01 24.70
N ILE A 151 28.77 3.58 23.75
CA ILE A 151 29.04 2.16 23.46
C ILE A 151 29.70 1.39 24.61
N VAL A 152 30.37 2.10 25.51
CA VAL A 152 31.03 1.51 26.70
C VAL A 152 30.10 1.44 27.92
N HIS A 153 28.95 2.09 27.87
CA HIS A 153 27.96 2.04 28.95
C HIS A 153 27.24 0.68 28.94
N MET A 154 27.05 0.09 30.13
CA MET A 154 26.51 -1.26 30.27
C MET A 154 25.16 -1.44 29.56
N ASP A 155 24.24 -0.49 29.74
CA ASP A 155 22.90 -0.54 29.11
C ASP A 155 22.91 -0.35 27.58
N TRP A 156 24.00 0.20 27.05
CA TRP A 156 24.19 0.53 25.63
C TRP A 156 25.29 -0.31 24.98
N LYS A 157 25.62 -1.47 25.56
CA LYS A 157 26.47 -2.44 24.88
C LYS A 157 25.78 -2.96 23.60
N PRO A 158 26.45 -2.99 22.44
CA PRO A 158 25.84 -3.50 21.20
C PRO A 158 25.27 -4.92 21.36
N ASP A 159 24.21 -5.21 20.63
CA ASP A 159 23.59 -6.55 20.58
C ASP A 159 24.51 -7.56 19.91
N PHE A 160 25.20 -7.12 18.85
CA PHE A 160 26.18 -7.91 18.13
C PHE A 160 27.43 -7.08 17.82
N GLY A 161 28.53 -7.77 17.57
CA GLY A 161 29.83 -7.17 17.29
C GLY A 161 30.51 -6.58 18.53
N PRO A 162 31.66 -5.92 18.34
CA PRO A 162 32.47 -5.42 19.45
C PRO A 162 31.83 -4.18 20.10
N ALA A 163 31.90 -4.11 21.44
CA ALA A 163 31.58 -2.90 22.21
C ALA A 163 32.72 -1.85 22.10
N LYS A 164 33.10 -1.52 20.87
CA LYS A 164 34.22 -0.62 20.55
C LYS A 164 33.79 0.34 19.45
N PHE A 165 34.03 1.63 19.69
CA PHE A 165 33.75 2.65 18.69
C PHE A 165 34.64 2.47 17.45
N ASN A 166 34.02 2.52 16.27
CA ASN A 166 34.70 2.55 14.99
C ASN A 166 34.58 3.96 14.38
N PRO A 167 35.65 4.78 14.39
CA PRO A 167 35.60 6.16 13.88
C PRO A 167 35.33 6.26 12.38
N ARG A 168 35.66 5.24 11.59
CA ARG A 168 35.42 5.30 10.15
C ARG A 168 33.95 5.11 9.83
N CYS A 169 33.24 4.26 10.59
CA CYS A 169 31.93 3.76 10.16
C CYS A 169 30.82 3.91 11.20
N GLY A 170 31.14 4.20 12.46
CA GLY A 170 30.17 4.31 13.55
C GLY A 170 29.55 2.98 13.94
N ALA A 171 28.22 2.95 14.11
CA ALA A 171 27.42 1.76 14.41
C ALA A 171 26.23 1.64 13.46
N THR A 172 25.67 0.43 13.35
CA THR A 172 24.48 0.17 12.53
C THR A 172 23.31 -0.27 13.40
N VAL A 173 22.12 0.27 13.14
CA VAL A 173 20.88 -0.18 13.78
C VAL A 173 20.12 -1.09 12.82
N ILE A 174 19.66 -2.25 13.28
CA ILE A 174 18.93 -3.21 12.44
C ILE A 174 17.65 -3.62 13.15
N GLY A 175 16.53 -3.74 12.44
CA GLY A 175 15.30 -4.16 13.10
C GLY A 175 14.19 -4.52 12.15
N ALA A 176 13.03 -4.77 12.74
CA ALA A 176 11.79 -5.00 12.02
C ALA A 176 10.73 -4.03 12.51
N ARG A 177 9.93 -3.49 11.59
CA ARG A 177 8.87 -2.54 11.91
C ARG A 177 7.72 -2.62 10.92
N LYS A 178 6.58 -2.05 11.32
CA LYS A 178 5.49 -1.74 10.39
C LYS A 178 5.98 -0.81 9.28
N PHE A 179 5.21 -0.75 8.19
CA PHE A 179 5.38 0.29 7.17
C PHE A 179 5.39 1.68 7.82
N LEU A 180 6.34 2.50 7.39
CA LEU A 180 6.53 3.86 7.87
C LEU A 180 6.54 4.75 6.64
N VAL A 181 5.72 5.78 6.65
CA VAL A 181 5.72 6.80 5.61
C VAL A 181 6.45 8.03 6.14
N ALA A 182 7.57 8.35 5.52
CA ALA A 182 8.30 9.60 5.74
C ALA A 182 7.62 10.68 4.90
N TYR A 183 7.06 11.69 5.56
CA TYR A 183 6.17 12.67 4.99
C TYR A 183 6.54 14.08 5.46
N ASN A 184 6.80 14.99 4.55
CA ASN A 184 7.12 16.37 4.87
C ASN A 184 5.98 17.28 4.44
N VAL A 185 5.50 18.15 5.33
CA VAL A 185 4.49 19.18 5.01
C VAL A 185 5.18 20.52 4.82
N ASN A 186 4.97 21.13 3.65
CA ASN A 186 5.62 22.37 3.23
C ASN A 186 4.90 23.60 3.81
N LEU A 187 5.66 24.55 4.37
CA LEU A 187 5.14 25.80 4.91
C LEU A 187 5.65 27.00 4.10
N ASN A 188 4.84 28.06 3.99
CA ASN A 188 5.18 29.32 3.31
C ASN A 188 6.19 30.22 4.06
N THR A 189 7.21 29.65 4.70
CA THR A 189 8.22 30.37 5.50
C THR A 189 9.56 29.67 5.43
N MET A 190 10.66 30.37 5.67
CA MET A 190 11.99 29.78 5.91
C MET A 190 12.33 29.63 7.40
N ASP A 191 11.46 30.10 8.30
CA ASP A 191 11.71 30.03 9.72
C ASP A 191 11.45 28.62 10.28
N LYS A 192 12.54 27.88 10.50
CA LYS A 192 12.54 26.57 11.16
C LYS A 192 11.80 26.57 12.51
N ARG A 193 11.82 27.68 13.26
CA ARG A 193 11.17 27.77 14.58
C ARG A 193 9.66 27.66 14.44
N LEU A 194 9.08 28.26 13.40
CA LEU A 194 7.65 28.19 13.09
C LEU A 194 7.25 26.75 12.70
N ALA A 195 8.03 26.11 11.83
CA ALA A 195 7.83 24.69 11.50
C ALA A 195 7.94 23.78 12.73
N THR A 196 8.90 24.06 13.62
CA THR A 196 9.10 23.27 14.85
C THR A 196 7.92 23.41 15.81
N ARG A 197 7.29 24.59 15.89
CA ARG A 197 6.07 24.79 16.69
C ARG A 197 4.89 23.97 16.17
N VAL A 198 4.73 23.87 14.85
CA VAL A 198 3.71 22.99 14.25
C VAL A 198 4.06 21.51 14.52
N ALA A 199 5.34 21.14 14.36
CA ALA A 199 5.83 19.79 14.65
C ALA A 199 5.54 19.34 16.09
N PHE A 200 5.63 20.26 17.06
CA PHE A 200 5.29 19.98 18.45
C PHE A 200 3.81 19.71 18.68
N ASP A 201 2.92 20.37 17.95
CA ASP A 201 1.49 20.11 18.10
C ASP A 201 1.11 18.76 17.48
N VAL A 202 1.75 18.35 16.38
CA VAL A 202 1.36 17.14 15.64
C VAL A 202 2.03 15.86 16.15
N ARG A 203 3.25 15.92 16.68
CA ARG A 203 3.97 14.70 17.12
C ARG A 203 3.43 14.21 18.46
N GLU A 204 3.40 12.90 18.66
CA GLU A 204 2.85 12.28 19.87
C GLU A 204 3.52 12.80 21.15
N ARG A 205 4.86 12.88 21.14
CA ARG A 205 5.66 13.38 22.29
C ARG A 205 5.29 14.82 22.68
N GLY A 206 4.76 15.60 21.75
CA GLY A 206 4.37 16.98 21.99
C GLY A 206 5.53 17.92 22.31
N ARG A 207 5.34 18.86 23.23
CA ARG A 207 6.35 19.82 23.69
C ARG A 207 6.70 19.64 25.16
N MET A 208 7.97 19.88 25.48
CA MET A 208 8.42 19.97 26.86
C MET A 208 7.84 21.25 27.48
N LYS A 209 7.22 21.15 28.65
CA LYS A 209 6.73 22.32 29.37
C LYS A 209 7.90 23.12 29.91
N ARG A 210 7.78 24.44 29.79
CA ARG A 210 8.77 25.40 30.29
C ARG A 210 8.08 26.44 31.17
N ASP A 211 8.81 26.92 32.18
CA ASP A 211 8.36 28.03 33.02
C ASP A 211 8.49 29.38 32.29
N ALA A 212 8.18 30.48 32.98
CA ALA A 212 8.22 31.84 32.42
C ALA A 212 9.65 32.25 32.02
N GLU A 213 10.66 31.66 32.66
CA GLU A 213 12.09 31.86 32.44
C GLU A 213 12.66 30.92 31.35
N GLY A 214 11.81 30.04 30.81
CA GLY A 214 12.16 29.12 29.73
C GLY A 214 12.89 27.85 30.18
N GLN A 215 12.98 27.58 31.48
CA GLN A 215 13.56 26.34 32.02
C GLN A 215 12.56 25.18 31.97
N PRO A 216 13.02 23.93 31.78
CA PRO A 216 12.16 22.75 31.82
C PRO A 216 11.42 22.65 33.17
N ILE A 217 10.09 22.54 33.13
CA ILE A 217 9.30 22.20 34.32
C ILE A 217 9.52 20.71 34.58
N LEU A 218 10.04 20.37 35.75
CA LEU A 218 10.29 18.99 36.17
C LEU A 218 9.11 18.44 36.98
N ASP A 219 8.90 17.14 36.91
CA ASP A 219 7.96 16.41 37.74
C ASP A 219 8.54 16.07 39.13
N ARG A 220 7.81 15.28 39.92
CA ARG A 220 8.22 14.90 41.29
C ARG A 220 9.47 14.01 41.33
N ASN A 221 9.85 13.41 40.20
CA ASN A 221 11.01 12.53 40.07
C ASN A 221 12.21 13.26 39.44
N GLY A 222 12.07 14.55 39.11
CA GLY A 222 13.11 15.34 38.44
C GLY A 222 13.13 15.14 36.92
N GLU A 223 12.10 14.50 36.33
CA GLU A 223 12.01 14.30 34.89
C GLU A 223 11.26 15.47 34.21
N PRO A 224 11.64 15.90 33.00
CA PRO A 224 10.94 16.96 32.30
C PRO A 224 9.48 16.61 32.01
N LEU A 225 8.57 17.51 32.36
CA LEU A 225 7.14 17.34 32.12
C LEU A 225 6.80 17.69 30.67
N TRP A 226 6.05 16.83 30.00
CA TRP A 226 5.65 17.00 28.60
C TRP A 226 4.16 17.32 28.48
N GLU A 227 3.81 18.18 27.54
CA GLU A 227 2.46 18.34 27.01
C GLU A 227 2.39 17.53 25.70
N PRO A 228 1.61 16.45 25.63
CA PRO A 228 1.55 15.60 24.45
C PRO A 228 0.94 16.34 23.25
N GLY A 229 1.31 15.92 22.04
CA GLY A 229 0.70 16.43 20.82
C GLY A 229 -0.62 15.73 20.49
N LEU A 230 -1.19 16.10 19.35
CA LEU A 230 -2.53 15.71 18.94
C LEU A 230 -2.59 14.33 18.28
N LEU A 231 -1.53 13.90 17.60
CA LEU A 231 -1.53 12.66 16.83
C LEU A 231 -0.71 11.57 17.51
N LYS A 232 -1.23 10.35 17.45
CA LYS A 232 -0.62 9.13 17.97
C LYS A 232 0.22 8.45 16.91
N SER A 233 1.31 7.78 17.29
CA SER A 233 2.21 7.10 16.35
C SER A 233 2.83 8.05 15.31
N VAL A 234 2.98 9.34 15.68
CA VAL A 234 3.59 10.38 14.85
C VAL A 234 4.85 10.92 15.51
N LYS A 235 5.95 10.90 14.78
CA LYS A 235 7.19 11.62 15.15
C LYS A 235 7.35 12.78 14.18
N ALA A 236 7.65 13.98 14.67
CA ALA A 236 7.87 15.13 13.80
C ALA A 236 8.93 16.10 14.33
N VAL A 237 9.58 16.79 13.39
CA VAL A 237 10.54 17.87 13.62
C VAL A 237 10.34 18.98 12.58
N GLY A 238 10.65 20.22 12.96
CA GLY A 238 10.69 21.32 12.00
C GLY A 238 12.11 21.52 11.45
N TRP A 239 12.25 21.74 10.16
CA TRP A 239 13.51 22.13 9.53
C TRP A 239 13.31 23.14 8.40
N ALA A 240 14.40 23.75 7.93
CA ALA A 240 14.42 24.61 6.76
C ALA A 240 15.20 23.91 5.65
N ILE A 241 14.67 23.93 4.42
CA ILE A 241 15.32 23.38 3.23
C ILE A 241 15.57 24.55 2.26
N PRO A 242 16.79 25.13 2.26
CA PRO A 242 17.14 26.25 1.38
C PRO A 242 16.92 25.97 -0.10
N GLU A 243 17.17 24.73 -0.55
CA GLU A 243 16.96 24.29 -1.94
C GLU A 243 15.51 24.47 -2.42
N TYR A 244 14.53 24.26 -1.53
CA TYR A 244 13.10 24.45 -1.84
C TYR A 244 12.59 25.84 -1.45
N GLY A 245 13.47 26.69 -0.90
CA GLY A 245 13.12 28.03 -0.42
C GLY A 245 12.05 28.02 0.69
N ARG A 246 11.94 26.94 1.46
CA ARG A 246 10.90 26.78 2.48
C ARG A 246 11.31 25.92 3.68
N ALA A 247 10.56 26.05 4.76
CA ALA A 247 10.56 25.20 5.93
C ALA A 247 9.51 24.11 5.79
N GLN A 248 9.77 22.97 6.43
CA GLN A 248 8.86 21.84 6.45
C GLN A 248 8.67 21.33 7.87
N VAL A 249 7.49 20.76 8.10
CA VAL A 249 7.25 19.82 9.19
C VAL A 249 7.61 18.45 8.65
N SER A 250 8.75 17.90 9.05
CA SER A 250 9.15 16.54 8.67
C SER A 250 8.55 15.54 9.64
N ILE A 251 7.83 14.57 9.11
CA ILE A 251 6.95 13.65 9.85
C ILE A 251 7.32 12.21 9.49
N ASN A 252 7.38 11.34 10.49
CA ASN A 252 7.35 9.90 10.31
C ASN A 252 6.02 9.37 10.86
N LEU A 253 5.19 8.82 9.98
CA LEU A 253 3.98 8.10 10.32
C LEU A 253 4.36 6.65 10.61
N THR A 254 4.46 6.30 11.88
CA THR A 254 4.98 4.99 12.33
C THR A 254 3.92 3.90 12.40
N ASP A 255 2.64 4.30 12.44
CA ASP A 255 1.50 3.39 12.37
C ASP A 255 0.35 4.07 11.62
N LEU A 256 0.15 3.67 10.36
CA LEU A 256 -0.83 4.26 9.45
C LEU A 256 -2.27 3.90 9.83
N ASP A 257 -2.46 2.79 10.55
CA ASP A 257 -3.77 2.38 11.07
C ASP A 257 -4.25 3.35 12.17
N VAL A 258 -3.29 3.93 12.91
CA VAL A 258 -3.56 4.85 14.02
C VAL A 258 -3.65 6.30 13.53
N THR A 259 -2.69 6.75 12.72
CA THR A 259 -2.74 8.09 12.11
C THR A 259 -2.52 8.00 10.60
N PRO A 260 -3.61 8.09 9.81
CA PRO A 260 -3.53 8.15 8.36
C PRO A 260 -2.82 9.41 7.84
N LEU A 261 -2.26 9.32 6.63
CA LEU A 261 -1.53 10.41 5.97
C LEU A 261 -2.33 11.73 5.88
N HIS A 262 -3.60 11.63 5.47
CA HIS A 262 -4.47 12.79 5.31
C HIS A 262 -4.80 13.46 6.66
N VAL A 263 -4.88 12.70 7.75
CA VAL A 263 -5.08 13.25 9.10
C VAL A 263 -3.85 14.06 9.53
N ALA A 264 -2.64 13.55 9.28
CA ALA A 264 -1.41 14.27 9.57
C ALA A 264 -1.30 15.58 8.77
N PHE A 265 -1.65 15.55 7.47
CA PHE A 265 -1.68 16.75 6.64
C PHE A 265 -2.72 17.77 7.11
N ASP A 266 -3.99 17.36 7.29
CA ASP A 266 -5.08 18.24 7.71
C ASP A 266 -4.78 18.87 9.09
N THR A 267 -4.17 18.11 10.00
CA THR A 267 -3.75 18.64 11.31
C THR A 267 -2.60 19.65 11.18
N CYS A 268 -1.61 19.39 10.31
CA CYS A 268 -0.57 20.38 10.03
C CYS A 268 -1.16 21.67 9.44
N GLU A 269 -2.12 21.55 8.52
CA GLU A 269 -2.82 22.68 7.91
C GLU A 269 -3.56 23.51 8.96
N GLU A 270 -4.31 22.88 9.85
CA GLU A 270 -5.01 23.54 10.95
C GLU A 270 -4.03 24.28 11.87
N ARG A 271 -3.00 23.60 12.37
CA ARG A 271 -2.02 24.17 13.32
C ARG A 271 -1.15 25.25 12.70
N ALA A 272 -0.86 25.16 11.40
CA ALA A 272 -0.18 26.21 10.66
C ALA A 272 -1.08 27.45 10.54
N ARG A 273 -2.36 27.27 10.20
CA ARG A 273 -3.34 28.35 10.01
C ARG A 273 -3.58 29.15 11.29
N GLU A 274 -3.69 28.48 12.43
CA GLU A 274 -3.80 29.12 13.76
C GLU A 274 -2.63 30.08 14.06
N ARG A 275 -1.49 29.91 13.37
CA ARG A 275 -0.27 30.71 13.52
C ARG A 275 -0.04 31.70 12.38
N GLY A 276 -1.02 31.88 11.50
CA GLY A 276 -0.89 32.74 10.31
C GLY A 276 0.02 32.18 9.22
N LEU A 277 0.37 30.89 9.29
CA LEU A 277 1.12 30.18 8.25
C LEU A 277 0.15 29.53 7.25
N ARG A 278 0.67 29.22 6.07
CA ARG A 278 -0.01 28.45 5.04
C ARG A 278 0.79 27.19 4.72
N VAL A 279 0.12 26.04 4.75
CA VAL A 279 0.64 24.82 4.12
C VAL A 279 0.51 24.98 2.61
N THR A 280 1.61 24.81 1.87
CA THR A 280 1.59 24.97 0.40
C THR A 280 1.49 23.64 -0.34
N GLY A 281 1.85 22.54 0.31
CA GLY A 281 1.81 21.19 -0.24
C GLY A 281 2.61 20.24 0.66
N SER A 282 3.09 19.14 0.11
CA SER A 282 3.84 18.15 0.86
C SER A 282 4.78 17.33 -0.02
N GLU A 283 5.51 16.41 0.59
CA GLU A 283 6.44 15.50 -0.07
C GLU A 283 6.42 14.15 0.67
N ILE A 284 6.37 13.06 -0.07
CA ILE A 284 6.67 11.73 0.46
C ILE A 284 8.13 11.42 0.13
N VAL A 285 8.88 10.99 1.14
CA VAL A 285 10.27 10.54 0.99
C VAL A 285 10.29 9.02 0.90
N GLY A 286 10.90 8.49 -0.16
CA GLY A 286 10.89 7.06 -0.48
C GLY A 286 9.59 6.60 -1.15
N LEU A 287 9.12 5.41 -0.76
CA LEU A 287 7.91 4.77 -1.32
C LEU A 287 6.74 4.86 -0.35
N VAL A 288 5.53 4.69 -0.87
CA VAL A 288 4.28 4.69 -0.11
C VAL A 288 3.40 3.50 -0.53
N PRO A 289 2.73 2.81 0.43
CA PRO A 289 1.70 1.83 0.08
C PRO A 289 0.53 2.49 -0.65
N LEU A 290 -0.05 1.81 -1.63
CA LEU A 290 -1.18 2.28 -2.42
C LEU A 290 -2.37 2.60 -1.51
N SER A 291 -2.63 1.76 -0.51
CA SER A 291 -3.71 1.94 0.47
C SER A 291 -3.71 3.33 1.12
N VAL A 292 -2.53 3.89 1.41
CA VAL A 292 -2.41 5.22 2.02
C VAL A 292 -2.96 6.32 1.11
N LEU A 293 -2.67 6.24 -0.19
CA LEU A 293 -3.19 7.20 -1.18
C LEU A 293 -4.66 6.95 -1.48
N LEU A 294 -5.10 5.69 -1.48
CA LEU A 294 -6.49 5.31 -1.63
C LEU A 294 -7.36 5.85 -0.48
N ASP A 295 -6.88 5.77 0.77
CA ASP A 295 -7.58 6.29 1.94
C ASP A 295 -7.63 7.82 1.92
N ALA A 296 -6.52 8.48 1.60
CA ALA A 296 -6.49 9.93 1.42
C ALA A 296 -7.44 10.39 0.30
N GLY A 297 -7.45 9.70 -0.84
CA GLY A 297 -8.34 9.98 -1.96
C GLY A 297 -9.82 9.89 -1.54
N ARG A 298 -10.20 8.82 -0.83
CA ARG A 298 -11.59 8.63 -0.33
C ARG A 298 -11.96 9.71 0.67
N HIS A 299 -11.07 10.03 1.61
CA HIS A 299 -11.27 11.10 2.59
C HIS A 299 -11.59 12.43 1.91
N TYR A 300 -10.76 12.84 0.96
CA TYR A 300 -10.95 14.13 0.29
C TYR A 300 -12.14 14.15 -0.67
N LEU A 301 -12.41 13.08 -1.42
CA LEU A 301 -13.64 12.99 -2.21
C LEU A 301 -14.88 13.11 -1.33
N ARG A 302 -14.91 12.44 -0.17
CA ARG A 302 -16.02 12.54 0.79
C ARG A 302 -16.19 13.97 1.29
N ARG A 303 -15.09 14.67 1.64
CA ARG A 303 -15.13 16.09 2.02
C ARG A 303 -15.66 17.00 0.91
N MET A 304 -15.44 16.63 -0.36
CA MET A 304 -15.96 17.34 -1.53
C MET A 304 -17.41 16.96 -1.89
N GLY A 305 -18.07 16.08 -1.13
CA GLY A 305 -19.40 15.55 -1.47
C GLY A 305 -19.40 14.73 -2.75
N ARG A 306 -18.28 14.07 -3.07
CA ARG A 306 -18.09 13.22 -4.25
C ARG A 306 -18.11 11.74 -3.86
N PRO A 307 -18.53 10.85 -4.77
CA PRO A 307 -18.48 9.41 -4.52
C PRO A 307 -17.03 8.96 -4.34
N THR A 308 -16.82 8.03 -3.41
CA THR A 308 -15.53 7.45 -3.05
C THR A 308 -15.30 6.10 -3.73
N GLY A 309 -16.36 5.44 -4.21
CA GLY A 309 -16.30 4.23 -5.04
C GLY A 309 -15.92 4.46 -6.50
N VAL A 310 -14.84 5.20 -6.75
CA VAL A 310 -14.31 5.49 -8.10
C VAL A 310 -13.04 4.66 -8.37
N PRO A 311 -12.52 4.59 -9.61
CA PRO A 311 -11.28 3.87 -9.89
C PRO A 311 -10.10 4.35 -9.03
N ASP A 312 -9.21 3.42 -8.65
CA ASP A 312 -8.03 3.70 -7.82
C ASP A 312 -7.15 4.83 -8.40
N SER A 313 -7.02 4.92 -9.72
CA SER A 313 -6.30 6.00 -10.38
C SER A 313 -6.87 7.39 -10.07
N ALA A 314 -8.20 7.51 -9.98
CA ALA A 314 -8.85 8.77 -9.62
C ALA A 314 -8.64 9.12 -8.14
N LEU A 315 -8.61 8.11 -7.27
CA LEU A 315 -8.36 8.28 -5.83
C LEU A 315 -6.91 8.73 -5.57
N VAL A 316 -5.96 8.04 -6.20
CA VAL A 316 -4.53 8.39 -6.17
C VAL A 316 -4.33 9.81 -6.70
N GLN A 317 -4.95 10.16 -7.83
CA GLN A 317 -4.86 11.51 -8.38
C GLN A 317 -5.43 12.57 -7.43
N THR A 318 -6.58 12.28 -6.80
CA THR A 318 -7.19 13.19 -5.82
C THR A 318 -6.30 13.41 -4.61
N ALA A 319 -5.67 12.34 -4.11
CA ALA A 319 -4.71 12.42 -3.01
C ALA A 319 -3.48 13.28 -3.38
N ILE A 320 -2.88 13.02 -4.54
CA ILE A 320 -1.71 13.76 -5.04
C ILE A 320 -2.00 15.25 -5.14
N GLN A 321 -3.14 15.61 -5.73
CA GLN A 321 -3.54 17.01 -5.91
C GLN A 321 -3.85 17.68 -4.57
N THR A 322 -4.60 17.02 -3.70
CA THR A 322 -5.08 17.65 -2.46
C THR A 322 -3.96 17.80 -1.43
N LEU A 323 -3.10 16.80 -1.31
CA LEU A 323 -1.93 16.85 -0.42
C LEU A 323 -0.80 17.71 -0.99
N GLY A 324 -0.84 18.04 -2.29
CA GLY A 324 0.23 18.75 -2.98
C GLY A 324 1.53 17.95 -3.01
N LEU A 325 1.47 16.64 -3.30
CA LEU A 325 2.65 15.75 -3.27
C LEU A 325 3.73 16.11 -4.30
N SER A 326 3.34 16.86 -5.34
CA SER A 326 4.25 17.29 -6.41
C SER A 326 4.85 18.69 -6.19
N GLU A 327 4.66 19.28 -5.01
CA GLU A 327 4.96 20.69 -4.73
C GLU A 327 6.46 21.03 -4.82
N VAL A 328 7.34 20.15 -4.35
CA VAL A 328 8.80 20.37 -4.33
C VAL A 328 9.55 19.50 -5.34
N LYS A 329 8.99 18.35 -5.71
CA LYS A 329 9.51 17.42 -6.72
C LYS A 329 8.34 16.75 -7.44
N PRO A 330 8.49 16.32 -8.71
CA PRO A 330 7.46 15.52 -9.37
C PRO A 330 7.15 14.24 -8.58
N PHE A 331 5.86 13.97 -8.37
CA PHE A 331 5.39 12.71 -7.81
C PHE A 331 4.84 11.83 -8.95
N ASP A 332 5.61 10.83 -9.37
CA ASP A 332 5.11 9.79 -10.29
C ASP A 332 4.63 8.57 -9.46
N PRO A 333 3.33 8.25 -9.45
CA PRO A 333 2.80 7.11 -8.73
C PRO A 333 3.45 5.79 -9.15
N LYS A 334 3.82 5.62 -10.42
CA LYS A 334 4.48 4.39 -10.91
C LYS A 334 5.84 4.18 -10.27
N GLU A 335 6.49 5.26 -9.83
CA GLU A 335 7.83 5.28 -9.24
C GLU A 335 7.83 5.39 -7.71
N ARG A 336 6.66 5.66 -7.11
CA ARG A 336 6.52 5.98 -5.69
C ARG A 336 5.57 5.05 -4.95
N VAL A 337 4.63 4.40 -5.63
CA VAL A 337 3.70 3.44 -5.04
C VAL A 337 4.30 2.05 -5.09
N ILE A 338 4.40 1.40 -3.93
CA ILE A 338 5.02 0.08 -3.78
C ILE A 338 4.34 -0.94 -4.68
N GLU A 339 3.02 -1.05 -4.60
CA GLU A 339 2.22 -2.03 -5.32
C GLU A 339 2.34 -1.84 -6.84
N TYR A 340 2.43 -0.60 -7.33
CA TYR A 340 2.67 -0.34 -8.76
C TYR A 340 4.09 -0.74 -9.20
N ARG A 341 5.09 -0.60 -8.32
CA ARG A 341 6.46 -1.07 -8.57
C ARG A 341 6.59 -2.59 -8.49
N LEU A 342 5.75 -3.23 -7.67
CA LEU A 342 5.74 -4.69 -7.44
C LEU A 342 4.85 -5.45 -8.41
N GLN A 343 3.86 -4.78 -9.01
CA GLN A 343 3.04 -5.37 -10.06
C GLN A 343 3.98 -5.83 -11.18
N SER A 344 4.24 -7.14 -11.22
CA SER A 344 4.55 -7.79 -12.48
C SER A 344 3.36 -7.45 -13.37
N MET A 345 3.59 -6.69 -14.43
CA MET A 345 2.57 -6.33 -15.43
C MET A 345 1.62 -7.52 -15.58
N SER A 346 0.37 -7.38 -15.12
CA SER A 346 -0.68 -8.36 -15.35
C SER A 346 -0.71 -8.60 -16.84
N LYS A 347 -0.19 -9.74 -17.31
CA LYS A 347 0.13 -9.89 -18.73
C LYS A 347 -1.12 -9.77 -19.57
N LEU A 348 -2.25 -10.26 -19.08
CA LEU A 348 -3.51 -10.26 -19.80
C LEU A 348 -4.40 -9.08 -19.40
N ALA A 349 -4.57 -8.79 -18.11
CA ALA A 349 -5.46 -7.70 -17.69
C ALA A 349 -4.94 -6.30 -18.04
N SER A 350 -3.66 -6.16 -18.42
CA SER A 350 -3.09 -4.90 -18.91
C SER A 350 -3.17 -4.72 -20.44
N LEU A 351 -3.56 -5.75 -21.18
CA LEU A 351 -3.74 -5.66 -22.63
C LEU A 351 -4.88 -4.71 -22.97
N SER A 352 -4.77 -4.06 -24.12
CA SER A 352 -5.96 -3.45 -24.71
C SER A 352 -6.99 -4.53 -25.04
N VAL A 353 -8.27 -4.14 -25.11
CA VAL A 353 -9.35 -5.08 -25.51
C VAL A 353 -9.04 -5.75 -26.86
N ARG A 354 -8.39 -5.03 -27.79
CA ARG A 354 -7.98 -5.61 -29.07
C ARG A 354 -6.93 -6.70 -28.88
N GLU A 355 -5.84 -6.40 -28.19
CA GLU A 355 -4.75 -7.36 -27.95
C GLU A 355 -5.25 -8.57 -27.16
N PHE A 356 -6.12 -8.37 -26.17
CA PHE A 356 -6.73 -9.49 -25.43
C PHE A 356 -7.54 -10.41 -26.34
N LEU A 357 -8.33 -9.86 -27.27
CA LEU A 357 -9.13 -10.65 -28.22
C LEU A 357 -8.27 -11.32 -29.30
N ASP A 358 -7.21 -10.65 -29.75
CA ASP A 358 -6.25 -11.21 -30.70
C ASP A 358 -5.52 -12.41 -30.06
N GLU A 359 -5.06 -12.27 -28.80
CA GLU A 359 -4.43 -13.35 -28.04
C GLU A 359 -5.42 -14.50 -27.76
N LEU A 360 -6.65 -14.20 -27.31
CA LEU A 360 -7.71 -15.19 -27.05
C LEU A 360 -8.06 -16.03 -28.28
N SER A 361 -7.90 -15.47 -29.48
CA SER A 361 -8.21 -16.13 -30.75
C SER A 361 -7.00 -16.74 -31.47
N SER A 362 -5.84 -16.75 -30.79
CA SER A 362 -4.59 -17.35 -31.30
C SER A 362 -4.49 -18.85 -30.99
N ASP A 363 -3.34 -19.46 -31.30
CA ASP A 363 -2.98 -20.82 -30.89
C ASP A 363 -2.39 -20.89 -29.46
N SER A 364 -2.39 -19.76 -28.74
CA SER A 364 -1.99 -19.69 -27.34
C SER A 364 -2.98 -20.46 -26.45
N PRO A 365 -2.50 -21.25 -25.47
CA PRO A 365 -3.38 -22.03 -24.61
C PRO A 365 -4.10 -21.18 -23.53
N ALA A 366 -3.70 -19.91 -23.36
CA ALA A 366 -4.34 -18.94 -22.47
C ALA A 366 -4.24 -17.52 -23.09
N PRO A 367 -5.22 -16.62 -22.91
CA PRO A 367 -6.39 -16.74 -22.03
C PRO A 367 -7.44 -17.72 -22.54
N GLY A 368 -8.15 -18.38 -21.62
CA GLY A 368 -9.21 -19.35 -21.93
C GLY A 368 -10.60 -18.89 -21.46
N GLY A 369 -11.53 -19.85 -21.38
CA GLY A 369 -12.91 -19.61 -20.94
C GLY A 369 -13.01 -19.07 -19.50
N GLY A 370 -12.15 -19.53 -18.59
CA GLY A 370 -12.09 -19.04 -17.21
C GLY A 370 -11.71 -17.55 -17.14
N SER A 371 -10.67 -17.16 -17.87
CA SER A 371 -10.23 -15.77 -18.04
C SER A 371 -11.34 -14.87 -18.61
N VAL A 372 -12.10 -15.34 -19.60
CA VAL A 372 -13.25 -14.60 -20.16
C VAL A 372 -14.41 -14.50 -19.16
N ALA A 373 -14.68 -15.55 -18.39
CA ALA A 373 -15.70 -15.52 -17.34
C ALA A 373 -15.35 -14.51 -16.23
N ALA A 374 -14.08 -14.46 -15.81
CA ALA A 374 -13.56 -13.48 -14.86
C ALA A 374 -13.72 -12.04 -15.39
N LEU A 375 -13.34 -11.78 -16.64
CA LEU A 375 -13.51 -10.49 -17.29
C LEU A 375 -14.99 -10.08 -17.44
N ALA A 376 -15.87 -11.04 -17.74
CA ALA A 376 -17.31 -10.80 -17.82
C ALA A 376 -17.90 -10.37 -16.46
N ALA A 377 -17.49 -11.03 -15.38
CA ALA A 377 -17.91 -10.67 -14.02
C ALA A 377 -17.34 -9.30 -13.61
N SER A 378 -16.09 -8.98 -13.95
CA SER A 378 -15.49 -7.68 -13.64
C SER A 378 -16.19 -6.54 -14.37
N MET A 379 -16.59 -6.75 -15.63
CA MET A 379 -17.40 -5.78 -16.38
C MET A 379 -18.77 -5.55 -15.73
N ALA A 380 -19.43 -6.61 -15.25
CA ALA A 380 -20.70 -6.50 -14.54
C ALA A 380 -20.58 -5.66 -13.25
N ALA A 381 -19.57 -5.94 -12.42
CA ALA A 381 -19.29 -5.15 -11.22
C ALA A 381 -18.94 -3.68 -11.56
N GLY A 382 -18.21 -3.47 -12.67
CA GLY A 382 -17.91 -2.15 -13.22
C GLY A 382 -19.16 -1.36 -13.60
N LEU A 383 -20.15 -1.99 -14.24
CA LEU A 383 -21.43 -1.35 -14.58
C LEU A 383 -22.22 -0.97 -13.32
N ALA A 384 -22.27 -1.83 -12.31
CA ALA A 384 -22.91 -1.50 -11.04
C ALA A 384 -22.27 -0.25 -10.40
N SER A 385 -20.93 -0.23 -10.33
CA SER A 385 -20.19 0.92 -9.80
C SER A 385 -20.41 2.19 -10.63
N MET A 386 -20.39 2.09 -11.96
CA MET A 386 -20.64 3.22 -12.86
C MET A 386 -22.02 3.84 -12.62
N VAL A 387 -23.08 3.03 -12.59
CA VAL A 387 -24.45 3.52 -12.37
C VAL A 387 -24.55 4.21 -11.00
N ALA A 388 -23.94 3.64 -9.97
CA ALA A 388 -23.93 4.22 -8.63
C ALA A 388 -23.24 5.60 -8.60
N VAL A 389 -22.04 5.71 -9.19
CA VAL A 389 -21.27 6.97 -9.28
C VAL A 389 -22.02 8.04 -10.09
N LEU A 390 -22.57 7.66 -11.25
CA LEU A 390 -23.36 8.56 -12.09
C LEU A 390 -24.58 9.10 -11.34
N SER A 391 -25.22 8.26 -10.52
CA SER A 391 -26.40 8.62 -9.75
C SER A 391 -26.07 9.51 -8.56
N HIS A 392 -24.97 9.24 -7.84
CA HIS A 392 -24.58 9.95 -6.62
C HIS A 392 -24.48 11.48 -6.81
N THR A 393 -24.00 11.92 -7.97
CA THR A 393 -23.73 13.33 -8.24
C THR A 393 -24.92 14.10 -8.80
N LYS A 394 -26.07 13.45 -8.97
CA LYS A 394 -27.26 14.06 -9.59
C LYS A 394 -28.16 14.71 -8.54
N LYS A 395 -28.74 15.84 -8.93
CA LYS A 395 -29.77 16.52 -8.14
C LYS A 395 -30.96 15.58 -7.90
N GLY A 396 -31.44 15.52 -6.66
CA GLY A 396 -32.54 14.64 -6.25
C GLY A 396 -32.11 13.28 -5.70
N PHE A 397 -30.80 13.00 -5.67
CA PHE A 397 -30.23 11.76 -5.12
C PHE A 397 -29.52 11.97 -3.79
N GLU A 398 -29.61 13.16 -3.19
CA GLU A 398 -28.90 13.55 -1.96
C GLU A 398 -29.19 12.57 -0.81
N SER A 399 -30.44 12.14 -0.64
CA SER A 399 -30.84 11.16 0.39
C SER A 399 -30.34 9.73 0.13
N LYS A 400 -29.88 9.44 -1.09
CA LYS A 400 -29.39 8.12 -1.52
C LYS A 400 -27.87 8.06 -1.66
N GLN A 401 -27.17 9.18 -1.49
CA GLN A 401 -25.73 9.27 -1.75
C GLN A 401 -24.92 8.23 -0.97
N HIS A 402 -25.23 8.00 0.31
CA HIS A 402 -24.52 7.01 1.12
C HIS A 402 -24.71 5.56 0.60
N ALA A 403 -25.94 5.19 0.24
CA ALA A 403 -26.22 3.87 -0.32
C ALA A 403 -25.54 3.67 -1.69
N LEU A 404 -25.60 4.70 -2.55
CA LEU A 404 -24.93 4.68 -3.84
C LEU A 404 -23.40 4.60 -3.67
N ASP A 405 -22.82 5.31 -2.71
CA ASP A 405 -21.38 5.24 -2.46
C ASP A 405 -20.96 3.85 -1.96
N THR A 406 -21.78 3.23 -1.11
CA THR A 406 -21.55 1.85 -0.63
C THR A 406 -21.53 0.86 -1.80
N ILE A 407 -22.52 0.94 -2.70
CA ILE A 407 -22.56 0.10 -3.90
C ILE A 407 -21.36 0.40 -4.82
N ALA A 408 -21.03 1.67 -5.02
CA ALA A 408 -19.91 2.07 -5.85
C ALA A 408 -18.58 1.49 -5.32
N MET A 409 -18.34 1.57 -4.01
CA MET A 409 -17.16 1.03 -3.35
C MET A 409 -17.08 -0.48 -3.50
N ARG A 410 -18.17 -1.20 -3.18
CA ARG A 410 -18.19 -2.66 -3.28
C ARG A 410 -18.06 -3.13 -4.74
N GLY A 411 -18.66 -2.41 -5.67
CA GLY A 411 -18.49 -2.65 -7.11
C GLY A 411 -17.05 -2.47 -7.59
N GLN A 412 -16.31 -1.46 -7.09
CA GLN A 412 -14.87 -1.32 -7.40
C GLN A 412 -14.03 -2.47 -6.82
N GLU A 413 -14.34 -2.91 -5.60
CA GLU A 413 -13.65 -4.02 -4.93
C GLU A 413 -13.85 -5.34 -5.70
N LEU A 414 -15.09 -5.71 -5.99
CA LEU A 414 -15.41 -6.91 -6.80
C LEU A 414 -14.80 -6.81 -8.19
N LYS A 415 -14.87 -5.64 -8.84
CA LYS A 415 -14.22 -5.41 -10.14
C LYS A 415 -12.71 -5.68 -10.07
N GLY A 416 -12.03 -5.21 -9.02
CA GLY A 416 -10.60 -5.45 -8.82
C GLY A 416 -10.28 -6.93 -8.58
N GLN A 417 -11.03 -7.59 -7.70
CA GLN A 417 -10.89 -9.02 -7.40
C GLN A 417 -11.08 -9.89 -8.66
N LEU A 418 -12.15 -9.62 -9.43
CA LEU A 418 -12.50 -10.39 -10.62
C LEU A 418 -11.55 -10.10 -11.78
N LEU A 419 -11.03 -8.88 -11.91
CA LEU A 419 -10.01 -8.58 -12.90
C LEU A 419 -8.69 -9.31 -12.59
N ALA A 420 -8.29 -9.39 -11.32
CA ALA A 420 -7.13 -10.17 -10.91
C ALA A 420 -7.30 -11.68 -11.17
N ALA A 421 -8.55 -12.18 -11.17
CA ALA A 421 -8.83 -13.57 -11.51
C ALA A 421 -8.54 -13.91 -12.99
N VAL A 422 -8.49 -12.91 -13.89
CA VAL A 422 -8.10 -13.12 -15.30
C VAL A 422 -6.68 -13.66 -15.39
N ASP A 423 -5.71 -13.01 -14.74
CA ASP A 423 -4.33 -13.49 -14.73
C ASP A 423 -4.15 -14.71 -13.83
N ALA A 424 -4.93 -14.82 -12.74
CA ALA A 424 -4.87 -15.97 -11.83
C ALA A 424 -5.28 -17.28 -12.52
N ASP A 425 -6.28 -17.23 -13.42
CA ASP A 425 -6.74 -18.36 -14.22
C ASP A 425 -5.60 -18.90 -15.11
N THR A 426 -4.94 -17.99 -15.83
CA THR A 426 -3.78 -18.34 -16.67
C THR A 426 -2.61 -18.88 -15.84
N ALA A 427 -2.29 -18.23 -14.72
CA ALA A 427 -1.21 -18.68 -13.84
C ALA A 427 -1.50 -20.05 -13.21
N ALA A 428 -2.77 -20.36 -12.90
CA ALA A 428 -3.14 -21.67 -12.38
C ALA A 428 -3.07 -22.76 -13.45
N PHE A 429 -3.46 -22.43 -14.69
CA PHE A 429 -3.31 -23.32 -15.84
C PHE A 429 -1.84 -23.62 -16.16
N ASP A 430 -0.97 -22.62 -16.13
CA ASP A 430 0.48 -22.80 -16.33
C ASP A 430 1.08 -23.77 -15.30
N ARG A 431 0.69 -23.66 -14.02
CA ARG A 431 1.13 -24.60 -12.97
C ARG A 431 0.65 -26.02 -13.23
N LEU A 432 -0.57 -26.18 -13.74
CA LEU A 432 -1.08 -27.49 -14.12
C LEU A 432 -0.26 -28.10 -15.26
N LEU A 433 0.09 -27.31 -16.28
CA LEU A 433 0.98 -27.75 -17.35
C LEU A 433 2.37 -28.13 -16.83
N GLU A 434 2.93 -27.37 -15.90
CA GLU A 434 4.21 -27.68 -15.25
C GLU A 434 4.15 -29.01 -14.49
N ALA A 435 3.10 -29.23 -13.69
CA ALA A 435 2.87 -30.50 -12.99
C ALA A 435 2.74 -31.68 -13.96
N MET A 436 2.02 -31.50 -15.07
CA MET A 436 1.88 -32.53 -16.11
C MET A 436 3.21 -32.86 -16.81
N ARG A 437 4.12 -31.90 -16.92
CA ARG A 437 5.46 -32.04 -17.52
C ARG A 437 6.48 -32.73 -16.60
N MET A 438 6.17 -32.92 -15.32
CA MET A 438 7.04 -33.68 -14.42
C MET A 438 7.31 -35.09 -14.96
N PRO A 439 8.50 -35.69 -14.69
CA PRO A 439 8.83 -37.05 -15.11
C PRO A 439 7.78 -38.06 -14.66
N LYS A 440 7.40 -38.99 -15.55
CA LYS A 440 6.31 -39.96 -15.28
C LYS A 440 6.58 -40.87 -14.08
N ASP A 441 7.84 -41.05 -13.75
CA ASP A 441 8.37 -41.85 -12.65
C ASP A 441 8.59 -41.04 -11.36
N ASP A 442 8.35 -39.72 -11.37
CA ASP A 442 8.42 -38.90 -10.15
C ASP A 442 7.26 -39.28 -9.21
N PRO A 443 7.54 -39.76 -7.99
CA PRO A 443 6.51 -40.17 -7.05
C PRO A 443 5.60 -39.03 -6.59
N ASN A 444 5.99 -37.76 -6.80
CA ASN A 444 5.19 -36.58 -6.46
C ASN A 444 4.32 -36.09 -7.61
N ARG A 445 4.45 -36.64 -8.83
CA ARG A 445 3.77 -36.13 -10.02
C ARG A 445 2.25 -36.15 -9.91
N GLU A 446 1.68 -37.26 -9.45
CA GLU A 446 0.22 -37.41 -9.33
C GLU A 446 -0.34 -36.40 -8.33
N ARG A 447 0.26 -36.31 -7.15
CA ARG A 447 -0.09 -35.32 -6.13
C ARG A 447 0.06 -33.88 -6.64
N ALA A 448 1.14 -33.57 -7.37
CA ALA A 448 1.36 -32.24 -7.93
C ALA A 448 0.28 -31.87 -8.97
N ILE A 449 -0.18 -32.84 -9.78
CA ILE A 449 -1.28 -32.64 -10.74
C ILE A 449 -2.60 -32.43 -9.99
N ASP A 450 -2.90 -33.21 -8.95
CA ASP A 450 -4.11 -33.05 -8.15
C ASP A 450 -4.14 -31.69 -7.44
N ASP A 451 -3.05 -31.32 -6.76
CA ASP A 451 -2.92 -30.04 -6.06
C ASP A 451 -3.03 -28.87 -7.05
N ALA A 452 -2.43 -28.96 -8.23
CA ALA A 452 -2.54 -27.95 -9.28
C ALA A 452 -3.95 -27.87 -9.88
N THR A 453 -4.64 -29.01 -10.04
CA THR A 453 -6.01 -29.04 -10.57
C THR A 453 -7.01 -28.46 -9.58
N VAL A 454 -6.82 -28.71 -8.28
CA VAL A 454 -7.59 -28.07 -7.22
C VAL A 454 -7.37 -26.55 -7.25
N ALA A 455 -6.11 -26.10 -7.32
CA ALA A 455 -5.81 -24.68 -7.41
C ALA A 455 -6.40 -24.01 -8.67
N ALA A 456 -6.37 -24.70 -9.82
CA ALA A 456 -6.98 -24.25 -11.06
C ALA A 456 -8.52 -24.25 -11.02
N THR A 457 -9.14 -25.11 -10.21
CA THR A 457 -10.60 -25.12 -9.98
C THR A 457 -11.05 -23.98 -9.07
N GLU A 458 -10.26 -23.63 -8.06
CA GLU A 458 -10.63 -22.58 -7.09
C GLU A 458 -10.75 -21.19 -7.72
N VAL A 459 -10.02 -20.90 -8.80
CA VAL A 459 -10.11 -19.60 -9.49
C VAL A 459 -11.49 -19.37 -10.13
N PRO A 460 -11.98 -20.21 -11.07
CA PRO A 460 -13.32 -20.06 -11.62
C PRO A 460 -14.40 -20.28 -10.56
N LEU A 461 -14.19 -21.11 -9.54
CA LEU A 461 -15.12 -21.24 -8.41
C LEU A 461 -15.28 -19.91 -7.66
N GLY A 462 -14.19 -19.20 -7.38
CA GLY A 462 -14.23 -17.88 -6.77
C GLY A 462 -14.94 -16.83 -7.63
N VAL A 463 -14.77 -16.88 -8.97
CA VAL A 463 -15.54 -16.03 -9.91
C VAL A 463 -17.04 -16.34 -9.82
N LEU A 464 -17.41 -17.62 -9.81
CA LEU A 464 -18.79 -18.08 -9.71
C LEU A 464 -19.43 -17.65 -8.37
N GLU A 465 -18.71 -17.83 -7.26
CA GLU A 465 -19.19 -17.48 -5.90
C GLU A 465 -19.38 -15.97 -5.70
N ALA A 466 -18.66 -15.13 -6.47
CA ALA A 466 -18.82 -13.68 -6.45
C ALA A 466 -20.02 -13.18 -7.30
N CYS A 467 -20.45 -13.93 -8.31
CA CYS A 467 -21.51 -13.52 -9.24
C CYS A 467 -22.87 -13.21 -8.58
N PRO A 468 -23.35 -13.96 -7.56
CA PRO A 468 -24.57 -13.60 -6.82
C PRO A 468 -24.56 -12.17 -6.29
N GLU A 469 -23.47 -11.76 -5.65
CA GLU A 469 -23.33 -10.42 -5.08
C GLU A 469 -23.28 -9.36 -6.18
N VAL A 470 -22.58 -9.63 -7.28
CA VAL A 470 -22.56 -8.71 -8.44
C VAL A 470 -23.98 -8.48 -8.98
N ILE A 471 -24.81 -9.52 -9.08
CA ILE A 471 -26.22 -9.41 -9.51
C ILE A 471 -27.02 -8.58 -8.51
N GLU A 472 -26.82 -8.79 -7.21
CA GLU A 472 -27.47 -8.01 -6.15
C GLU A 472 -27.13 -6.52 -6.28
N LEU A 473 -25.84 -6.18 -6.45
CA LEU A 473 -25.42 -4.79 -6.66
C LEU A 473 -26.06 -4.17 -7.91
N CYS A 474 -26.07 -4.89 -9.04
CA CYS A 474 -26.73 -4.42 -10.26
C CYS A 474 -28.25 -4.19 -10.04
N ARG A 475 -28.92 -5.11 -9.35
CA ARG A 475 -30.35 -4.98 -9.03
C ARG A 475 -30.62 -3.81 -8.07
N GLU A 476 -29.74 -3.57 -7.11
CA GLU A 476 -29.85 -2.44 -6.18
C GLU A 476 -29.70 -1.09 -6.91
N VAL A 477 -28.69 -0.94 -7.78
CA VAL A 477 -28.55 0.31 -8.55
C VAL A 477 -29.67 0.50 -9.57
N ALA A 478 -30.26 -0.56 -10.11
CA ALA A 478 -31.47 -0.49 -10.94
C ALA A 478 -32.69 0.06 -10.18
N ARG A 479 -32.71 -0.05 -8.84
CA ARG A 479 -33.79 0.48 -7.98
C ARG A 479 -33.47 1.87 -7.46
N LEU A 480 -32.24 2.08 -6.99
CA LEU A 480 -31.83 3.29 -6.29
C LEU A 480 -31.33 4.37 -7.23
N GLY A 481 -30.66 3.98 -8.31
CA GLY A 481 -29.94 4.85 -9.23
C GLY A 481 -30.80 5.51 -10.31
N LEU A 482 -30.10 6.15 -11.24
CA LEU A 482 -30.67 6.84 -12.38
C LEU A 482 -31.44 5.88 -13.28
N GLN A 483 -32.70 6.24 -13.55
CA GLN A 483 -33.55 5.47 -14.48
C GLN A 483 -33.00 5.47 -15.90
N ALA A 484 -32.30 6.53 -16.32
CA ALA A 484 -31.63 6.59 -17.61
C ALA A 484 -30.48 5.59 -17.77
N SER A 485 -29.98 5.01 -16.66
CA SER A 485 -28.93 3.98 -16.66
C SER A 485 -29.46 2.60 -16.25
N LEU A 486 -30.79 2.40 -16.29
CA LEU A 486 -31.41 1.12 -15.98
C LEU A 486 -30.95 0.01 -16.94
N SER A 487 -30.73 0.34 -18.21
CA SER A 487 -30.17 -0.59 -19.20
C SER A 487 -28.76 -1.05 -18.82
N ASP A 488 -27.92 -0.15 -18.29
CA ASP A 488 -26.55 -0.47 -17.89
C ASP A 488 -26.55 -1.48 -16.72
N ALA A 489 -27.44 -1.27 -15.75
CA ALA A 489 -27.66 -2.21 -14.65
C ALA A 489 -28.17 -3.58 -15.16
N GLY A 490 -29.11 -3.56 -16.11
CA GLY A 490 -29.63 -4.77 -16.75
C GLY A 490 -28.55 -5.56 -17.51
N VAL A 491 -27.68 -4.89 -18.26
CA VAL A 491 -26.53 -5.53 -18.92
C VAL A 491 -25.59 -6.13 -17.87
N GLY A 492 -25.33 -5.45 -16.75
CA GLY A 492 -24.55 -6.01 -15.65
C GLY A 492 -25.10 -7.34 -15.12
N VAL A 493 -26.42 -7.43 -14.91
CA VAL A 493 -27.11 -8.67 -14.52
C VAL A 493 -26.88 -9.80 -15.54
N GLN A 494 -26.99 -9.51 -16.84
CA GLN A 494 -26.78 -10.50 -17.90
C GLN A 494 -25.32 -10.97 -17.97
N MET A 495 -24.38 -10.05 -17.82
CA MET A 495 -22.95 -10.33 -17.84
C MET A 495 -22.53 -11.20 -16.65
N ALA A 496 -23.04 -10.93 -15.45
CA ALA A 496 -22.80 -11.76 -14.27
C ALA A 496 -23.39 -13.18 -14.44
N ARG A 497 -24.56 -13.32 -15.07
CA ARG A 497 -25.11 -14.66 -15.40
C ARG A 497 -24.20 -15.42 -16.37
N ALA A 498 -23.75 -14.75 -17.44
CA ALA A 498 -22.86 -15.36 -18.44
C ALA A 498 -21.53 -15.77 -17.80
N ALA A 499 -20.96 -14.92 -16.95
CA ALA A 499 -19.75 -15.21 -16.19
C ALA A 499 -19.93 -16.45 -15.30
N ALA A 500 -21.00 -16.52 -14.51
CA ALA A 500 -21.30 -17.66 -13.66
C ALA A 500 -21.43 -18.97 -14.45
N ALA A 501 -22.14 -18.95 -15.58
CA ALA A 501 -22.28 -20.13 -16.43
C ALA A 501 -20.93 -20.60 -16.99
N GLY A 502 -20.11 -19.67 -17.49
CA GLY A 502 -18.76 -19.98 -17.99
C GLY A 502 -17.83 -20.49 -16.88
N ALA A 503 -17.85 -19.85 -15.72
CA ALA A 503 -17.07 -20.26 -14.55
C ALA A 503 -17.45 -21.67 -14.08
N TYR A 504 -18.75 -21.99 -14.00
CA TYR A 504 -19.23 -23.33 -13.66
C TYR A 504 -18.74 -24.40 -14.65
N GLN A 505 -18.76 -24.11 -15.96
CA GLN A 505 -18.22 -25.03 -16.98
C GLN A 505 -16.72 -25.31 -16.77
N ASN A 506 -15.94 -24.28 -16.39
CA ASN A 506 -14.52 -24.44 -16.08
C ASN A 506 -14.29 -25.24 -14.78
N VAL A 507 -15.15 -25.09 -13.78
CA VAL A 507 -15.12 -25.96 -12.59
C VAL A 507 -15.39 -27.42 -12.97
N CYS A 508 -16.44 -27.69 -13.76
CA CYS A 508 -16.79 -29.05 -14.16
C CYS A 508 -15.70 -29.74 -14.97
N ILE A 509 -15.06 -29.06 -15.92
CA ILE A 509 -14.01 -29.68 -16.76
C ILE A 509 -12.77 -30.02 -15.93
N ASN A 510 -12.40 -29.18 -14.96
CA ASN A 510 -11.24 -29.43 -14.08
C ASN A 510 -11.51 -30.61 -13.12
N LEU A 511 -12.72 -30.71 -12.59
CA LEU A 511 -13.11 -31.78 -11.66
C LEU A 511 -13.36 -33.13 -12.33
N ALA A 512 -13.35 -33.23 -13.67
CA ALA A 512 -13.67 -34.46 -14.39
C ALA A 512 -12.81 -35.66 -14.00
N ASN A 513 -11.57 -35.42 -13.53
CA ASN A 513 -10.62 -36.47 -13.15
C ASN A 513 -10.11 -36.32 -11.70
N VAL A 514 -10.75 -35.50 -10.85
CA VAL A 514 -10.32 -35.25 -9.47
C VAL A 514 -11.51 -35.42 -8.51
N ASP A 515 -11.37 -36.31 -7.52
CA ASP A 515 -12.43 -36.58 -6.54
C ASP A 515 -12.48 -35.51 -5.45
N LYS A 516 -13.24 -34.43 -5.73
CA LYS A 516 -13.46 -33.27 -4.84
C LYS A 516 -14.94 -32.86 -4.83
N PRO A 517 -15.85 -33.70 -4.28
CA PRO A 517 -17.29 -33.43 -4.29
C PRO A 517 -17.67 -32.12 -3.58
N GLU A 518 -16.86 -31.68 -2.62
CA GLU A 518 -17.04 -30.42 -1.92
C GLU A 518 -16.93 -29.18 -2.82
N LEU A 519 -16.05 -29.21 -3.84
CA LEU A 519 -15.90 -28.10 -4.78
C LEU A 519 -17.07 -28.04 -5.76
N LEU A 520 -17.55 -29.19 -6.22
CA LEU A 520 -18.74 -29.27 -7.06
C LEU A 520 -19.99 -28.79 -6.32
N ALA A 521 -20.17 -29.19 -5.05
CA ALA A 521 -21.29 -28.75 -4.22
C ALA A 521 -21.31 -27.22 -4.02
N ARG A 522 -20.14 -26.60 -3.80
CA ARG A 522 -20.01 -25.13 -3.75
C ARG A 522 -20.43 -24.49 -5.08
N ALA A 523 -19.97 -25.04 -6.20
CA ALA A 523 -20.30 -24.55 -7.53
C ALA A 523 -21.81 -24.65 -7.83
N ASP A 524 -22.43 -25.79 -7.51
CA ASP A 524 -23.87 -26.02 -7.68
C ASP A 524 -24.70 -25.02 -6.87
N ALA A 525 -24.33 -24.80 -5.61
CA ALA A 525 -24.99 -23.85 -4.72
C ALA A 525 -24.89 -22.41 -5.25
N ALA A 526 -23.70 -22.00 -5.69
CA ALA A 526 -23.47 -20.67 -6.24
C ALA A 526 -24.24 -20.46 -7.55
N LEU A 527 -24.23 -21.45 -8.46
CA LEU A 527 -24.96 -21.38 -9.73
C LEU A 527 -26.48 -21.33 -9.50
N LEU A 528 -27.01 -22.09 -8.54
CA LEU A 528 -28.43 -22.03 -8.18
C LEU A 528 -28.81 -20.63 -7.71
N LYS A 529 -28.02 -20.05 -6.80
CA LYS A 529 -28.26 -18.69 -6.30
C LYS A 529 -28.20 -17.65 -7.43
N VAL A 530 -27.27 -17.80 -8.38
CA VAL A 530 -27.22 -16.94 -9.58
C VAL A 530 -28.51 -17.04 -10.39
N LYS A 531 -29.02 -18.24 -10.65
CA LYS A 531 -30.26 -18.44 -11.44
C LYS A 531 -31.46 -17.77 -10.78
N GLU A 532 -31.61 -17.93 -9.46
CA GLU A 532 -32.69 -17.32 -8.70
C GLU A 532 -32.61 -15.78 -8.72
N LEU A 533 -31.44 -15.22 -8.41
CA LEU A 533 -31.25 -13.77 -8.39
C LEU A 533 -31.37 -13.14 -9.78
N HIS A 534 -30.83 -13.80 -10.80
CA HIS A 534 -30.90 -13.35 -12.19
C HIS A 534 -32.35 -13.24 -12.66
N ALA A 535 -33.17 -14.28 -12.44
CA ALA A 535 -34.57 -14.29 -12.86
C ALA A 535 -35.34 -13.10 -12.26
N ILE A 536 -35.15 -12.85 -10.96
CA ILE A 536 -35.81 -11.74 -10.25
C ILE A 536 -35.30 -10.39 -10.77
N ALA A 537 -33.99 -10.22 -10.91
CA ALA A 537 -33.40 -8.96 -11.35
C ALA A 537 -33.76 -8.61 -12.81
N GLU A 538 -33.81 -9.61 -13.68
CA GLU A 538 -34.21 -9.45 -15.08
C GLU A 538 -35.68 -9.05 -15.20
N GLU A 539 -36.58 -9.74 -14.50
CA GLU A 539 -38.00 -9.40 -14.50
C GLU A 539 -38.23 -7.95 -14.03
N GLU A 540 -37.66 -7.57 -12.88
CA GLU A 540 -37.78 -6.22 -12.34
C GLU A 540 -37.24 -5.15 -13.30
N THR A 541 -36.14 -5.44 -13.99
CA THR A 541 -35.51 -4.51 -14.93
C THR A 541 -36.35 -4.36 -16.19
N LEU A 542 -36.81 -5.46 -16.79
CA LEU A 542 -37.59 -5.45 -18.01
C LEU A 542 -38.97 -4.82 -17.82
N VAL A 543 -39.63 -5.09 -16.68
CA VAL A 543 -40.91 -4.45 -16.34
C VAL A 543 -40.75 -2.94 -16.32
N LYS A 544 -39.76 -2.41 -15.58
CA LYS A 544 -39.49 -0.96 -15.52
C LYS A 544 -39.16 -0.36 -16.87
N LEU A 545 -38.32 -1.03 -17.68
CA LEU A 545 -37.96 -0.55 -19.02
C LEU A 545 -39.18 -0.49 -19.94
N ARG A 546 -40.09 -1.47 -19.85
CA ARG A 546 -41.32 -1.49 -20.65
C ARG A 546 -42.37 -0.49 -20.16
N ASP A 547 -42.52 -0.34 -18.85
CA ASP A 547 -43.44 0.64 -18.26
C ASP A 547 -43.07 2.07 -18.68
N ALA A 548 -41.78 2.36 -18.81
CA ALA A 548 -41.30 3.66 -19.30
C ALA A 548 -41.70 3.96 -20.76
N LEU A 549 -42.10 2.96 -21.55
CA LEU A 549 -42.59 3.12 -22.92
C LEU A 549 -44.08 3.46 -23.00
N SER A 550 -44.83 3.35 -21.90
CA SER A 550 -46.29 3.54 -21.89
C SER A 550 -46.65 5.01 -21.57
N PRO A 551 -47.18 5.81 -22.53
CA PRO A 551 -47.35 7.26 -22.36
C PRO A 551 -48.46 7.72 -21.40
N GLU A 552 -49.27 6.82 -20.85
CA GLU A 552 -50.60 7.17 -20.32
C GLU A 552 -50.66 7.62 -18.84
N ARG A 553 -49.54 7.96 -18.17
CA ARG A 553 -49.58 8.46 -16.78
C ARG A 553 -49.19 9.92 -16.58
N SER A 554 -48.90 10.67 -17.65
CA SER A 554 -48.53 12.10 -17.57
C SER A 554 -49.67 13.11 -17.84
N GLU A 555 -50.88 12.68 -18.22
CA GLU A 555 -51.99 13.59 -18.57
C GLU A 555 -53.11 13.72 -17.52
N GLY A 556 -52.86 13.36 -16.25
CA GLY A 556 -53.89 13.40 -15.19
C GLY A 556 -54.04 14.71 -14.41
N SER A 557 -53.20 15.74 -14.60
CA SER A 557 -53.13 16.89 -13.68
C SER A 557 -53.34 18.28 -14.28
N MET A 558 -53.79 18.43 -15.54
CA MET A 558 -54.14 19.75 -16.06
C MET A 558 -55.34 19.69 -17.01
N ARG A 559 -56.54 19.76 -16.43
CA ARG A 559 -57.72 20.42 -17.03
C ARG A 559 -58.86 20.50 -16.01
N ALA A 560 -58.95 21.62 -15.31
CA ALA A 560 -60.23 22.14 -14.83
C ALA A 560 -60.71 23.19 -15.86
N PRO A 561 -61.91 23.07 -16.43
CA PRO A 561 -62.38 24.00 -17.46
C PRO A 561 -63.14 25.21 -16.87
N ARG A 562 -62.71 26.38 -17.38
CA ARG A 562 -63.31 27.74 -17.39
C ARG A 562 -63.34 28.55 -16.11
#